data_AF-A0A4Q6AM54-F1
#
_entry.id   AF-A0A4Q6AM54-F1
#
_cell.length_a   1.000
_cell.length_b   1.000
_cell.length_c   1.000
_cell.angle_alpha   90.00
_cell.angle_beta   90.00
_cell.angle_gamma   90.00
#
_symmetry.space_group_name_H-M   'P 1'
#
loop_
_entity.id
_entity.type
_entity.pdbx_description
1 polymer ?
#
loop_
_entity_poly.entity_id
_entity_poly.type
_entity_poly.pdbx_seq_one_letter_code
_entity_poly.pdbx_strand_id
1 'polypeptide(L)'
;MAISDHGFVGQLPEAFELALSYLTIIVVINSFNLIDGIDGLAGSLGVLTMLVFGTYFFAIGYQAYALLAFALAGSLVAFLIFNHPPAKIFMGDSGSLMIGLINAIMVVKFINVATDPAIAVPLDSSVAIGVAILIIPLLDTLRVFSIRIFNGRSPFTPDRNHIHHLLLSRGLSHAGVTLTCVSANIAFIVLAYTCRSLGSSYLLLAMLFIAFAAFGLLYYTRRQGRTLVVARNNAELKTPSKVVTLNPETVTAEHK
;
A
#
# COMPACT_ATOMS: atom_id res chain seq x y z
N MET A 1 10.22 7.17 21.37
CA MET A 1 9.45 6.35 20.42
C MET A 1 10.44 5.55 19.58
N ALA A 2 11.20 4.67 20.23
CA ALA A 2 12.11 3.74 19.57
C ALA A 2 11.43 2.36 19.57
N ILE A 3 11.58 1.57 18.51
CA ILE A 3 11.19 0.16 18.49
C ILE A 3 12.20 -0.57 19.40
N SER A 4 11.76 -0.89 20.62
CA SER A 4 12.57 -1.64 21.58
C SER A 4 12.21 -3.11 21.44
N ASP A 5 13.03 -3.87 20.71
CA ASP A 5 12.82 -5.31 20.56
C ASP A 5 13.93 -6.07 21.29
N HIS A 6 13.65 -6.48 22.52
CA HIS A 6 14.53 -7.34 23.29
C HIS A 6 14.56 -8.79 22.76
N GLY A 7 13.70 -9.14 21.78
CA GLY A 7 13.55 -10.50 21.24
C GLY A 7 14.06 -10.72 19.81
N PHE A 8 14.20 -9.69 18.97
CA PHE A 8 14.56 -9.87 17.55
C PHE A 8 16.07 -9.82 17.25
N VAL A 9 16.86 -8.97 17.92
CA VAL A 9 18.32 -8.81 17.63
C VAL A 9 19.18 -8.66 18.90
N GLY A 10 18.60 -8.78 20.10
CA GLY A 10 19.27 -8.43 21.36
C GLY A 10 19.27 -6.92 21.60
N GLN A 11 19.96 -6.44 22.65
CA GLN A 11 20.06 -5.00 22.94
C GLN A 11 20.81 -4.30 21.81
N LEU A 12 20.08 -3.56 20.98
CA LEU A 12 20.65 -2.74 19.92
C LEU A 12 21.14 -1.41 20.52
N PRO A 13 22.17 -0.78 19.91
CA PRO A 13 22.52 0.59 20.27
C PRO A 13 21.29 1.50 20.08
N GLU A 14 21.05 2.42 21.01
CA GLU A 14 19.88 3.33 20.97
C GLU A 14 19.75 4.07 19.63
N ALA A 15 20.88 4.50 19.06
CA ALA A 15 20.92 5.14 17.75
C ALA A 15 20.33 4.27 16.62
N PHE A 16 20.52 2.95 16.70
CA PHE A 16 20.00 2.01 15.72
C PHE A 16 18.49 1.79 15.90
N GLU A 17 17.99 1.70 17.14
CA GLU A 17 16.54 1.59 17.41
C GLU A 17 15.79 2.84 16.94
N LEU A 18 16.36 4.03 17.16
CA LEU A 18 15.82 5.29 16.66
C LEU A 18 15.82 5.32 15.12
N ALA A 19 16.94 4.96 14.49
CA ALA A 19 17.04 4.90 13.03
C ALA A 19 16.01 3.92 12.43
N LEU A 20 15.84 2.74 13.03
CA LEU A 20 14.85 1.74 12.61
C LEU A 20 13.42 2.28 12.73
N SER A 21 13.14 3.05 13.78
CA SER A 21 11.83 3.66 14.00
C SER A 21 11.53 4.73 12.95
N TYR A 22 12.49 5.61 12.67
CA TYR A 22 12.36 6.61 11.60
C TYR A 22 12.17 5.93 10.23
N LEU A 23 12.95 4.89 9.94
CA LEU A 23 12.81 4.12 8.71
C LEU A 23 11.42 3.49 8.60
N THR A 24 10.93 2.88 9.69
CA THR A 24 9.58 2.29 9.75
C THR A 24 8.52 3.33 9.46
N ILE A 25 8.60 4.51 10.07
CA ILE A 25 7.65 5.60 9.84
C ILE A 25 7.66 6.03 8.37
N ILE A 26 8.84 6.29 7.80
CA ILE A 26 8.98 6.70 6.40
C ILE A 26 8.42 5.63 5.46
N VAL A 27 8.75 4.36 5.67
CA VAL A 27 8.29 3.26 4.83
C VAL A 27 6.78 3.09 4.91
N VAL A 28 6.19 3.13 6.10
CA VAL A 28 4.73 2.98 6.27
C VAL A 28 3.98 4.16 5.64
N ILE A 29 4.44 5.39 5.84
CA ILE A 29 3.84 6.58 5.22
C ILE A 29 3.81 6.44 3.69
N ASN A 30 4.97 6.14 3.09
CA ASN A 30 5.07 5.99 1.64
C ASN A 30 4.28 4.79 1.13
N SER A 31 4.17 3.72 1.91
CA SER A 31 3.41 2.53 1.49
C SER A 31 1.93 2.80 1.30
N PHE A 32 1.32 3.62 2.17
CA PHE A 32 -0.06 4.04 2.02
C PHE A 32 -0.25 5.03 0.87
N ASN A 33 0.73 5.90 0.62
CA ASN A 33 0.69 6.79 -0.53
C ASN A 33 0.78 6.02 -1.86
N LEU A 34 1.65 5.01 -1.97
CA LEU A 34 1.80 4.20 -3.19
C LEU A 34 0.59 3.31 -3.49
N ILE A 35 -0.10 2.81 -2.46
CA ILE A 35 -1.27 1.94 -2.65
C ILE A 35 -2.56 2.72 -2.97
N ASP A 36 -2.57 4.04 -2.79
CA ASP A 36 -3.67 4.95 -3.15
C ASP A 36 -3.76 5.20 -4.67
N GLY A 37 -3.64 4.14 -5.47
CA GLY A 37 -3.77 4.16 -6.94
C GLY A 37 -5.08 3.58 -7.46
N ILE A 38 -5.91 2.99 -6.59
CA ILE A 38 -7.19 2.37 -6.93
C ILE A 38 -8.27 2.80 -5.93
N ASP A 39 -9.42 3.21 -6.48
CA ASP A 39 -10.69 3.45 -5.79
C ASP A 39 -10.99 2.38 -4.73
N GLY A 40 -11.13 2.83 -3.49
CA GLY A 40 -11.51 2.01 -2.34
C GLY A 40 -10.39 1.20 -1.70
N LEU A 41 -9.20 1.08 -2.31
CA LEU A 41 -8.15 0.18 -1.81
C LEU A 41 -7.48 0.71 -0.54
N ALA A 42 -6.87 1.89 -0.60
CA ALA A 42 -6.16 2.50 0.53
C ALA A 42 -7.11 2.75 1.72
N GLY A 43 -8.33 3.22 1.44
CA GLY A 43 -9.36 3.41 2.46
C GLY A 43 -9.77 2.10 3.14
N SER A 44 -10.01 1.02 2.39
CA SER A 44 -10.44 -0.27 2.95
C SER A 44 -9.35 -0.92 3.80
N LEU A 45 -8.09 -0.85 3.34
CA LEU A 45 -6.96 -1.31 4.14
C LEU A 45 -6.78 -0.45 5.39
N GLY A 46 -6.92 0.87 5.30
CA GLY A 46 -6.87 1.77 6.45
C GLY A 46 -7.97 1.47 7.49
N VAL A 47 -9.19 1.13 7.06
CA VAL A 47 -10.26 0.68 7.97
C VAL A 47 -9.85 -0.63 8.66
N LEU A 48 -9.38 -1.63 7.90
CA LEU A 48 -8.95 -2.91 8.44
C LEU A 48 -7.87 -2.72 9.52
N THR A 49 -6.80 -1.99 9.21
CA THR A 49 -5.68 -1.81 10.14
C THR A 49 -6.11 -1.05 11.40
N MET A 50 -6.92 0.00 11.24
CA MET A 50 -7.43 0.77 12.38
C MET A 50 -8.39 -0.03 13.26
N LEU A 51 -9.23 -0.91 12.69
CA LEU A 51 -10.07 -1.79 13.50
C LEU A 51 -9.23 -2.79 14.29
N VAL A 52 -8.18 -3.36 13.69
CA VAL A 52 -7.29 -4.31 14.38
C VAL A 52 -6.50 -3.61 15.49
N PHE A 53 -5.88 -2.46 15.22
CA PHE A 53 -5.19 -1.70 16.26
C PHE A 53 -6.13 -1.19 17.34
N GLY A 54 -7.29 -0.65 16.95
CA GLY A 54 -8.28 -0.11 17.88
C GLY A 54 -8.82 -1.16 18.84
N THR A 55 -9.16 -2.34 18.33
CA THR A 55 -9.61 -3.48 19.16
C THR A 55 -8.52 -3.96 20.10
N TYR A 56 -7.28 -4.07 19.63
CA TYR A 56 -6.15 -4.45 20.46
C TYR A 56 -5.90 -3.43 21.58
N PHE A 57 -5.74 -2.15 21.25
CA PHE A 57 -5.48 -1.10 22.25
C PHE A 57 -6.63 -0.93 23.23
N PHE A 58 -7.88 -1.15 22.80
CA PHE A 58 -9.02 -1.17 23.71
C PHE A 58 -8.90 -2.32 24.71
N ALA A 59 -8.57 -3.53 24.25
CA ALA A 59 -8.46 -4.72 25.10
C ALA A 59 -7.35 -4.60 26.16
N ILE A 60 -6.25 -3.90 25.85
CA ILE A 60 -5.14 -3.69 26.79
C ILE A 60 -5.24 -2.37 27.59
N GLY A 61 -6.33 -1.62 27.47
CA GLY A 61 -6.59 -0.40 28.26
C GLY A 61 -5.98 0.89 27.73
N TYR A 62 -5.42 0.90 26.51
CA TYR A 62 -4.81 2.07 25.87
C TYR A 62 -5.87 2.92 25.15
N GLN A 63 -6.78 3.50 25.92
CA GLN A 63 -7.99 4.17 25.42
C GLN A 63 -7.73 5.28 24.41
N ALA A 64 -6.68 6.09 24.58
CA ALA A 64 -6.35 7.17 23.65
C ALA A 64 -6.01 6.65 22.24
N TYR A 65 -5.26 5.55 22.16
CA TYR A 65 -4.91 4.92 20.88
C TYR A 65 -6.12 4.20 20.27
N ALA A 66 -6.94 3.55 21.09
CA ALA A 66 -8.19 2.93 20.64
C ALA A 66 -9.14 3.98 20.04
N LEU A 67 -9.33 5.11 20.71
CA LEU A 67 -10.18 6.21 20.25
C LEU A 67 -9.67 6.79 18.93
N LEU A 68 -8.37 7.06 18.82
CA LEU A 68 -7.76 7.55 17.59
C LEU A 68 -7.97 6.57 16.42
N ALA A 69 -7.78 5.26 16.67
CA ALA A 69 -7.97 4.24 15.66
C ALA A 69 -9.44 4.14 15.21
N PHE A 70 -10.39 4.05 16.14
CA PHE A 70 -11.81 3.98 15.79
C PHE A 70 -12.35 5.26 15.14
N ALA A 71 -11.86 6.43 15.54
CA ALA A 71 -12.21 7.70 14.89
C ALA A 71 -11.73 7.74 13.43
N LEU A 72 -10.48 7.31 13.18
CA LEU A 72 -9.97 7.22 11.81
C LEU A 72 -10.73 6.15 11.00
N ALA A 73 -11.01 4.98 11.58
CA ALA A 73 -11.81 3.95 10.91
C ALA A 73 -13.20 4.47 10.52
N GLY A 74 -13.89 5.19 11.41
CA GLY A 74 -15.19 5.80 11.12
C GLY A 74 -15.12 6.84 10.00
N SER A 75 -14.10 7.71 10.04
CA SER A 75 -13.84 8.69 8.97
C SER A 75 -13.58 8.01 7.62
N LEU A 76 -12.79 6.94 7.61
CA LEU A 76 -12.50 6.18 6.38
C LEU A 76 -13.72 5.44 5.85
N VAL A 77 -14.58 4.90 6.72
CA VAL A 77 -15.87 4.31 6.30
C VAL A 77 -16.75 5.36 5.64
N ALA A 78 -16.85 6.57 6.20
CA ALA A 78 -17.58 7.67 5.59
C ALA A 78 -16.98 8.09 4.23
N PHE A 79 -15.65 8.17 4.14
CA PHE A 79 -14.93 8.43 2.89
C PHE A 79 -15.20 7.36 1.82
N LEU A 80 -15.18 6.07 2.21
CA LEU A 80 -15.39 4.94 1.31
C LEU A 80 -16.78 4.95 0.64
N ILE A 81 -17.80 5.53 1.27
CA ILE A 81 -19.12 5.72 0.64
C ILE A 81 -19.00 6.53 -0.66
N PHE A 82 -18.06 7.48 -0.71
CA PHE A 82 -17.82 8.34 -1.88
C PHE A 82 -16.64 7.88 -2.73
N ASN A 83 -15.73 7.08 -2.19
CA ASN A 83 -14.56 6.55 -2.88
C ASN A 83 -14.76 5.13 -3.45
N HIS A 84 -15.91 4.50 -3.20
CA HIS A 84 -16.24 3.21 -3.81
C HIS A 84 -16.32 3.34 -5.34
N PRO A 85 -15.79 2.38 -6.12
CA PRO A 85 -15.80 2.44 -7.58
C PRO A 85 -17.22 2.59 -8.16
N PRO A 86 -17.46 3.53 -9.11
CA PRO A 86 -16.56 4.60 -9.55
C PRO A 86 -16.46 5.74 -8.51
N ALA A 87 -15.23 6.14 -8.13
CA ALA A 87 -15.03 7.14 -7.10
C ALA A 87 -15.56 8.53 -7.47
N LYS A 88 -16.23 9.18 -6.52
CA LYS A 88 -16.69 10.57 -6.59
C LYS A 88 -15.68 11.54 -5.98
N ILE A 89 -14.92 11.07 -5.01
CA ILE A 89 -13.81 11.81 -4.38
C ILE A 89 -12.59 10.91 -4.32
N PHE A 90 -11.41 11.51 -4.49
CA PHE A 90 -10.11 10.84 -4.35
C PHE A 90 -9.50 11.19 -3.00
N MET A 91 -8.70 10.27 -2.46
CA MET A 91 -8.00 10.46 -1.18
C MET A 91 -6.88 11.49 -1.32
N GLY A 92 -6.06 11.34 -2.37
CA GLY A 92 -4.95 12.24 -2.67
C GLY A 92 -3.80 12.13 -1.65
N ASP A 93 -2.74 12.90 -1.88
CA ASP A 93 -1.54 12.81 -1.05
C ASP A 93 -1.81 13.18 0.40
N SER A 94 -2.63 14.20 0.65
CA SER A 94 -2.94 14.61 2.02
C SER A 94 -3.62 13.50 2.84
N GLY A 95 -4.58 12.80 2.24
CA GLY A 95 -5.29 11.71 2.92
C GLY A 95 -4.41 10.47 3.12
N SER A 96 -3.70 10.06 2.07
CA SER A 96 -2.89 8.84 2.10
C SER A 96 -1.68 8.96 3.03
N LEU A 97 -1.01 10.12 3.06
CA LEU A 97 0.10 10.38 3.98
C LEU A 97 -0.37 10.44 5.44
N MET A 98 -1.55 11.03 5.71
CA MET A 98 -2.14 11.06 7.05
C MET A 98 -2.44 9.65 7.57
N ILE A 99 -3.06 8.81 6.74
CA ILE A 99 -3.37 7.41 7.10
C ILE A 99 -2.07 6.64 7.34
N GLY A 100 -1.07 6.82 6.48
CA GLY A 100 0.24 6.21 6.65
C GLY A 100 0.92 6.63 7.95
N LEU A 101 0.88 7.92 8.30
CA LEU A 101 1.46 8.44 9.54
C LEU A 101 0.77 7.84 10.78
N ILE A 102 -0.57 7.80 10.79
CA ILE A 102 -1.31 7.23 11.92
C ILE A 102 -1.04 5.73 12.03
N ASN A 103 -1.01 4.99 10.92
CA ASN A 103 -0.62 3.58 10.93
C ASN A 103 0.80 3.35 11.44
N ALA A 104 1.75 4.22 11.09
CA ALA A 104 3.13 4.16 11.58
C ALA A 104 3.18 4.34 13.11
N ILE A 105 2.43 5.31 13.64
CA ILE A 105 2.32 5.53 15.08
C ILE A 105 1.70 4.31 15.77
N MET A 106 0.62 3.78 15.22
CA MET A 106 -0.09 2.62 15.78
C MET A 106 0.80 1.37 15.82
N VAL A 107 1.49 1.05 14.72
CA VAL A 107 2.31 -0.16 14.65
C VAL A 107 3.54 -0.08 15.56
N VAL A 108 4.21 1.08 15.63
CA VAL A 108 5.34 1.27 16.55
C VAL A 108 4.88 1.16 17.99
N LYS A 109 3.73 1.77 18.32
CA LYS A 109 3.18 1.66 19.67
C LYS A 109 2.78 0.21 19.99
N PHE A 110 2.15 -0.48 19.06
CA PHE A 110 1.75 -1.88 19.20
C PHE A 110 2.96 -2.77 19.51
N ILE A 111 4.02 -2.68 18.70
CA ILE A 111 5.24 -3.48 18.88
C ILE A 111 5.84 -3.26 20.28
N ASN A 112 5.91 -2.02 20.74
CA ASN A 112 6.53 -1.66 22.02
C ASN A 112 5.74 -2.08 23.25
N VAL A 113 4.41 -2.20 23.16
CA VAL A 113 3.59 -2.55 24.33
C VAL A 113 3.16 -4.00 24.32
N ALA A 114 3.11 -4.66 23.16
CA ALA A 114 2.49 -5.97 23.05
C ALA A 114 3.31 -7.12 23.64
N THR A 115 4.61 -6.96 23.83
CA THR A 115 5.48 -7.97 24.46
C THR A 115 5.49 -7.89 25.99
N ASP A 116 4.87 -6.87 26.58
CA ASP A 116 4.86 -6.69 28.03
C ASP A 116 3.99 -7.78 28.69
N PRO A 117 4.57 -8.68 29.52
CA PRO A 117 3.82 -9.74 30.16
C PRO A 117 2.79 -9.25 31.18
N ALA A 118 2.83 -7.97 31.60
CA ALA A 118 1.88 -7.39 32.53
C ALA A 118 0.57 -6.91 31.87
N ILE A 119 0.49 -6.85 30.55
CA ILE A 119 -0.73 -6.41 29.85
C ILE A 119 -1.74 -7.57 29.73
N ALA A 120 -3.01 -7.23 29.48
CA ALA A 120 -4.09 -8.22 29.40
C ALA A 120 -3.93 -9.24 28.26
N VAL A 121 -3.29 -8.86 27.15
CA VAL A 121 -3.13 -9.68 25.95
C VAL A 121 -1.67 -9.63 25.45
N PRO A 122 -0.74 -10.33 26.10
CA PRO A 122 0.66 -10.35 25.66
C PRO A 122 0.82 -11.14 24.35
N LEU A 123 1.67 -10.63 23.47
CA LEU A 123 1.98 -11.16 22.15
C LEU A 123 3.51 -11.13 21.94
N ASP A 124 4.16 -12.27 22.17
CA ASP A 124 5.62 -12.41 21.98
C ASP A 124 6.07 -12.13 20.54
N SER A 125 5.19 -12.40 19.57
CA SER A 125 5.45 -12.17 18.14
C SER A 125 4.93 -10.82 17.63
N SER A 126 5.02 -9.76 18.45
CA SER A 126 4.45 -8.44 18.15
C SER A 126 4.96 -7.84 16.84
N VAL A 127 6.25 -7.97 16.52
CA VAL A 127 6.81 -7.45 15.26
C VAL A 127 6.20 -8.16 14.05
N ALA A 128 6.13 -9.49 14.07
CA ALA A 128 5.52 -10.24 12.97
C ALA A 128 4.03 -9.87 12.79
N ILE A 129 3.29 -9.77 13.88
CA ILE A 129 1.87 -9.40 13.83
C ILE A 129 1.70 -7.95 13.33
N GLY A 130 2.55 -7.02 13.77
CA GLY A 130 2.53 -5.62 13.31
C GLY A 130 2.80 -5.51 11.81
N VAL A 131 3.77 -6.27 11.29
CA VAL A 131 4.04 -6.36 9.85
C VAL A 131 2.87 -7.02 9.12
N ALA A 132 2.27 -8.08 9.69
CA ALA A 132 1.12 -8.77 9.09
C ALA A 132 -0.09 -7.82 8.92
N ILE A 133 -0.34 -6.93 9.89
CA ILE A 133 -1.40 -5.93 9.82
C ILE A 133 -1.19 -5.01 8.61
N LEU A 134 0.05 -4.58 8.36
CA LEU A 134 0.42 -3.65 7.29
C LEU A 134 0.94 -4.33 6.02
N ILE A 135 0.76 -5.64 5.88
CA ILE A 135 1.58 -6.41 4.94
C ILE A 135 1.32 -6.06 3.49
N ILE A 136 0.08 -5.72 3.11
CA ILE A 136 -0.25 -5.43 1.71
C ILE A 136 0.41 -4.12 1.23
N PRO A 137 0.25 -2.96 1.93
CA PRO A 137 1.00 -1.75 1.60
C PRO A 137 2.53 -1.95 1.60
N LEU A 138 3.05 -2.65 2.62
CA LEU A 138 4.49 -2.89 2.76
C LEU A 138 5.03 -3.76 1.61
N LEU A 139 4.34 -4.83 1.25
CA LEU A 139 4.74 -5.71 0.15
C LEU A 139 4.72 -5.00 -1.20
N ASP A 140 3.74 -4.13 -1.46
CA ASP A 140 3.71 -3.34 -2.70
C ASP A 140 4.96 -2.45 -2.80
N THR A 141 5.29 -1.77 -1.71
CA THR A 141 6.47 -0.89 -1.61
C THR A 141 7.76 -1.69 -1.78
N LEU A 142 7.92 -2.80 -1.05
CA LEU A 142 9.08 -3.67 -1.14
C LEU A 142 9.28 -4.22 -2.56
N ARG A 143 8.20 -4.66 -3.21
CA ARG A 143 8.25 -5.17 -4.58
C ARG A 143 8.68 -4.09 -5.57
N VAL A 144 8.07 -2.92 -5.51
CA VAL A 144 8.39 -1.80 -6.41
C VAL A 144 9.84 -1.35 -6.21
N PHE A 145 10.29 -1.23 -4.96
CA PHE A 145 11.66 -0.85 -4.64
C PHE A 145 12.66 -1.90 -5.12
N SER A 146 12.37 -3.19 -4.91
CA SER A 146 13.22 -4.29 -5.39
C SER A 146 13.38 -4.25 -6.91
N ILE A 147 12.28 -4.12 -7.66
CA ILE A 147 12.30 -4.03 -9.12
C ILE A 147 13.12 -2.81 -9.59
N ARG A 148 13.03 -1.66 -8.90
CA ARG A 148 13.81 -0.46 -9.23
C ARG A 148 15.30 -0.69 -9.04
N ILE A 149 15.69 -1.26 -7.91
CA ILE A 149 17.10 -1.56 -7.58
C ILE A 149 17.69 -2.54 -8.61
N PHE A 150 16.96 -3.61 -8.95
CA PHE A 150 17.41 -4.56 -9.98
C PHE A 150 17.55 -3.93 -11.38
N ASN A 151 16.78 -2.88 -11.67
CA ASN A 151 16.86 -2.13 -12.92
C ASN A 151 17.84 -0.94 -12.86
N GLY A 152 18.64 -0.80 -11.79
CA GLY A 152 19.59 0.30 -11.61
C GLY A 152 18.95 1.68 -11.45
N ARG A 153 17.65 1.75 -11.11
CA ARG A 153 16.92 2.99 -10.89
C ARG A 153 16.81 3.30 -9.41
N SER A 154 16.76 4.60 -9.07
CA SER A 154 16.56 5.02 -7.68
C SER A 154 15.21 4.52 -7.16
N PRO A 155 15.16 3.93 -5.95
CA PRO A 155 13.92 3.44 -5.34
C PRO A 155 12.92 4.56 -5.06
N PHE A 156 13.30 5.84 -5.13
CA PHE A 156 12.44 6.99 -4.88
C PHE A 156 11.84 7.61 -6.15
N THR A 157 12.10 7.07 -7.33
CA THR A 157 11.52 7.58 -8.59
C THR A 157 10.08 7.11 -8.77
N PRO A 158 9.11 7.96 -9.15
CA PRO A 158 7.72 7.53 -9.40
C PRO A 158 7.64 6.46 -10.51
N ASP A 159 6.88 5.39 -10.29
CA ASP A 159 6.67 4.31 -11.28
C ASP A 159 5.21 3.80 -11.23
N ARG A 160 4.75 3.14 -12.29
CA ARG A 160 3.37 2.65 -12.47
C ARG A 160 3.23 1.13 -12.30
N ASN A 161 4.20 0.45 -11.69
CA ASN A 161 4.25 -1.01 -11.60
C ASN A 161 3.78 -1.58 -10.26
N HIS A 162 2.64 -1.12 -9.76
CA HIS A 162 2.06 -1.58 -8.49
C HIS A 162 1.30 -2.91 -8.63
N ILE A 163 1.12 -3.62 -7.52
CA ILE A 163 0.34 -4.87 -7.41
C ILE A 163 -1.06 -4.70 -8.01
N HIS A 164 -1.64 -3.53 -7.79
CA HIS A 164 -2.98 -3.21 -8.22
C HIS A 164 -3.09 -3.17 -9.76
N HIS A 165 -2.05 -2.72 -10.47
CA HIS A 165 -1.98 -2.83 -11.93
C HIS A 165 -1.85 -4.27 -12.42
N LEU A 166 -1.12 -5.13 -11.70
CA LEU A 166 -1.02 -6.56 -12.04
C LEU A 166 -2.40 -7.22 -11.95
N LEU A 167 -3.15 -6.95 -10.88
CA LEU A 167 -4.49 -7.51 -10.68
C LEU A 167 -5.52 -6.95 -11.68
N LEU A 168 -5.49 -5.64 -11.96
CA LEU A 168 -6.31 -5.04 -13.03
C LEU A 168 -6.01 -5.68 -14.39
N SER A 169 -4.73 -5.94 -14.71
CA SER A 169 -4.34 -6.58 -15.98
C SER A 169 -4.84 -8.02 -16.15
N ARG A 170 -5.30 -8.66 -15.06
CA ARG A 170 -5.96 -9.97 -15.07
C ARG A 170 -7.47 -9.89 -15.36
N GLY A 171 -8.02 -8.68 -15.54
CA GLY A 171 -9.45 -8.45 -15.77
C GLY A 171 -10.26 -8.26 -14.49
N LEU A 172 -9.62 -8.10 -13.32
CA LEU A 172 -10.33 -7.74 -12.10
C LEU A 172 -10.80 -6.28 -12.17
N SER A 173 -12.00 -6.02 -11.66
CA SER A 173 -12.49 -4.66 -11.42
C SER A 173 -11.77 -4.04 -10.22
N HIS A 174 -11.84 -2.71 -10.07
CA HIS A 174 -11.29 -2.01 -8.90
C HIS A 174 -11.79 -2.63 -7.58
N ALA A 175 -13.08 -2.93 -7.50
CA ALA A 175 -13.67 -3.62 -6.34
C ALA A 175 -13.10 -5.04 -6.13
N GLY A 176 -12.87 -5.80 -7.21
CA GLY A 176 -12.25 -7.13 -7.14
C GLY A 176 -10.81 -7.08 -6.63
N VAL A 177 -10.04 -6.06 -7.04
CA VAL A 177 -8.68 -5.83 -6.50
C VAL A 177 -8.74 -5.52 -5.02
N THR A 178 -9.59 -4.57 -4.60
CA THR A 178 -9.78 -4.21 -3.20
C THR A 178 -10.17 -5.40 -2.33
N LEU A 179 -11.17 -6.18 -2.76
CA LEU A 179 -11.60 -7.38 -2.03
C LEU A 179 -10.48 -8.42 -1.91
N THR A 180 -9.73 -8.65 -2.98
CA THR A 180 -8.62 -9.61 -2.98
C THR A 180 -7.52 -9.19 -2.01
N CYS A 181 -7.12 -7.91 -2.06
CA CYS A 181 -6.09 -7.35 -1.17
C CYS A 181 -6.52 -7.39 0.30
N VAL A 182 -7.74 -6.96 0.62
CA VAL A 182 -8.27 -6.99 1.99
C VAL A 182 -8.36 -8.44 2.51
N SER A 183 -8.87 -9.37 1.70
CA SER A 183 -8.97 -10.79 2.07
C SER A 183 -7.60 -11.41 2.32
N ALA A 184 -6.61 -11.11 1.46
CA ALA A 184 -5.24 -11.56 1.64
C ALA A 184 -4.62 -10.97 2.93
N ASN A 185 -4.85 -9.69 3.21
CA ASN A 185 -4.36 -9.05 4.42
C ASN A 185 -4.94 -9.71 5.68
N ILE A 186 -6.25 -9.97 5.70
CA ILE A 186 -6.92 -10.68 6.80
C ILE A 186 -6.29 -12.07 6.98
N ALA A 187 -6.05 -12.82 5.89
CA ALA A 187 -5.43 -14.13 5.96
C ALA A 187 -4.02 -14.07 6.59
N PHE A 188 -3.21 -13.06 6.25
CA PHE A 188 -1.89 -12.87 6.88
C PHE A 188 -1.99 -12.50 8.36
N ILE A 189 -2.96 -11.66 8.75
CA ILE A 189 -3.20 -11.32 10.17
C ILE A 189 -3.59 -12.57 10.96
N VAL A 190 -4.52 -13.37 10.42
CA VAL A 190 -4.95 -14.64 11.04
C VAL A 190 -3.78 -15.62 11.14
N LEU A 191 -2.98 -15.77 10.09
CA LEU A 191 -1.79 -16.61 10.08
C LEU A 191 -0.79 -16.18 11.17
N ALA A 192 -0.47 -14.88 11.24
CA ALA A 192 0.46 -14.35 12.22
C ALA A 192 -0.04 -14.53 13.66
N TYR A 193 -1.34 -14.32 13.89
CA TYR A 193 -1.94 -14.47 15.22
C TYR A 193 -2.04 -15.94 15.66
N THR A 194 -2.41 -16.85 14.75
CA THR A 194 -2.56 -18.28 15.06
C THR A 194 -1.20 -18.98 15.24
N CYS A 195 -0.20 -18.60 14.45
CA CYS A 195 1.15 -19.15 14.53
C CYS A 195 2.09 -18.34 15.44
N ARG A 196 1.55 -17.44 16.29
CA ARG A 196 2.34 -16.52 17.15
C ARG A 196 3.36 -17.20 18.07
N SER A 197 3.18 -18.48 18.37
CA SER A 197 4.10 -19.27 19.20
C SER A 197 5.41 -19.65 18.50
N LEU A 198 5.51 -19.49 17.18
CA LEU A 198 6.75 -19.75 16.43
C LEU A 198 7.82 -18.69 16.67
N GLY A 199 7.46 -17.52 17.19
CA GLY A 199 8.36 -16.38 17.35
C GLY A 199 8.41 -15.48 16.10
N SER A 200 8.74 -14.20 16.32
CA SER A 200 8.72 -13.15 15.29
C SER A 200 9.54 -13.50 14.04
N SER A 201 10.76 -14.02 14.23
CA SER A 201 11.70 -14.25 13.12
C SER A 201 11.20 -15.30 12.13
N TYR A 202 10.73 -16.45 12.63
CA TYR A 202 10.22 -17.54 11.77
C TYR A 202 8.91 -17.13 11.08
N LEU A 203 8.03 -16.40 11.78
CA LEU A 203 6.79 -15.89 11.20
C LEU A 203 7.04 -14.88 10.07
N LEU A 204 7.94 -13.92 10.28
CA LEU A 204 8.30 -12.95 9.24
C LEU A 204 8.84 -13.64 8.00
N LEU A 205 9.75 -14.60 8.17
CA LEU A 205 10.30 -15.39 7.06
C LEU A 205 9.21 -16.18 6.33
N ALA A 206 8.31 -16.83 7.06
CA ALA A 206 7.21 -17.59 6.48
C ALA A 206 6.24 -16.69 5.69
N MET A 207 5.86 -15.54 6.25
CA MET A 207 4.97 -14.59 5.57
C MET A 207 5.60 -13.99 4.33
N LEU A 208 6.87 -13.58 4.39
CA LEU A 208 7.60 -13.08 3.23
C LEU A 208 7.70 -14.16 2.15
N PHE A 209 8.04 -15.40 2.53
CA PHE A 209 8.09 -16.51 1.59
C PHE A 209 6.74 -16.74 0.90
N ILE A 210 5.64 -16.81 1.66
CA ILE A 210 4.29 -16.99 1.11
C ILE A 210 3.92 -15.83 0.18
N ALA A 211 4.21 -14.59 0.60
CA ALA A 211 3.95 -13.40 -0.20
C ALA A 211 4.71 -13.42 -1.54
N PHE A 212 6.02 -13.66 -1.52
CA PHE A 212 6.83 -13.72 -2.72
C PHE A 212 6.47 -14.92 -3.61
N ALA A 213 6.13 -16.07 -3.02
CA ALA A 213 5.63 -17.23 -3.77
C ALA A 213 4.30 -16.92 -4.47
N ALA A 214 3.36 -16.26 -3.78
CA ALA A 214 2.10 -15.82 -4.36
C ALA A 214 2.33 -14.82 -5.51
N PHE A 215 3.22 -13.84 -5.34
CA PHE A 215 3.59 -12.94 -6.44
C PHE A 215 4.28 -13.65 -7.60
N GLY A 216 5.19 -14.58 -7.31
CA GLY A 216 5.86 -15.40 -8.32
C GLY A 216 4.87 -16.21 -9.13
N LEU A 217 3.90 -16.85 -8.45
CA LEU A 217 2.81 -17.56 -9.10
C LEU A 217 1.93 -16.63 -9.94
N LEU A 218 1.58 -15.45 -9.41
CA LEU A 218 0.82 -14.43 -10.16
C LEU A 218 1.61 -13.87 -11.35
N TYR A 219 2.93 -13.79 -11.26
CA TYR A 219 3.76 -13.35 -12.37
C TYR A 219 3.88 -14.44 -13.45
N TYR A 220 4.15 -15.68 -13.04
CA TYR A 220 4.34 -16.81 -13.95
C TYR A 220 3.04 -17.23 -14.66
N THR A 221 1.92 -17.22 -13.94
CA THR A 221 0.59 -17.51 -14.52
C THR A 221 0.00 -16.33 -15.29
N ARG A 222 0.76 -15.23 -15.47
CA ARG A 222 0.38 -14.14 -16.36
C ARG A 222 0.35 -14.66 -17.79
N ARG A 223 -0.84 -15.13 -18.23
CA ARG A 223 -1.13 -15.32 -19.64
C ARG A 223 -0.77 -14.00 -20.33
N GLN A 224 0.21 -14.02 -21.24
CA GLN A 224 0.38 -12.96 -22.20
C GLN A 224 -0.95 -12.86 -22.94
N GLY A 225 -1.77 -11.88 -22.57
CA GLY A 225 -2.93 -11.51 -23.37
C GLY A 225 -2.37 -11.17 -24.73
N ARG A 226 -2.72 -11.97 -25.75
CA ARG A 226 -2.55 -11.61 -27.16
C ARG A 226 -3.04 -10.17 -27.27
N THR A 227 -2.13 -9.23 -27.49
CA THR A 227 -2.50 -7.93 -28.02
C THR A 227 -3.13 -8.26 -29.37
N LEU A 228 -4.46 -8.36 -29.41
CA LEU A 228 -5.20 -8.27 -30.66
C LEU A 228 -4.93 -6.84 -31.12
N VAL A 229 -3.85 -6.68 -31.87
CA VAL A 229 -3.68 -5.58 -32.79
C VAL A 229 -4.86 -5.73 -33.72
N VAL A 230 -5.98 -5.08 -33.37
CA VAL A 230 -7.03 -4.80 -34.33
C VAL A 230 -6.34 -3.87 -35.31
N ALA A 231 -5.77 -4.48 -36.36
CA ALA A 231 -5.36 -3.78 -37.55
C ALA A 231 -6.62 -3.08 -38.04
N ARG A 232 -6.75 -1.81 -37.64
CA ARG A 232 -7.73 -0.92 -38.22
C ARG A 232 -7.34 -0.83 -39.68
N ASN A 233 -8.01 -1.59 -40.52
CA ASN A 233 -7.90 -1.50 -41.97
C ASN A 233 -8.27 -0.06 -42.34
N ASN A 234 -7.27 0.80 -42.43
CA ASN A 234 -7.37 2.12 -43.06
C ASN A 234 -7.38 1.92 -44.58
N ALA A 235 -8.34 1.15 -45.06
CA ALA A 235 -8.65 0.99 -46.47
C ALA A 235 -10.00 1.64 -46.74
N GLU A 236 -10.15 2.91 -46.37
CA GLU A 236 -11.12 3.85 -46.95
C GLU A 236 -10.95 5.21 -46.29
N LEU A 237 -10.09 6.05 -46.88
CA LEU A 237 -10.21 7.51 -46.89
C LEU A 237 -9.36 8.00 -48.07
N LYS A 238 -9.80 7.66 -49.28
CA LYS A 238 -9.41 8.39 -50.49
C LYS A 238 -10.37 9.56 -50.64
N THR A 239 -9.90 10.77 -50.34
CA THR A 239 -10.26 11.98 -51.10
C THR A 239 -9.21 13.07 -50.86
N PRO A 240 -8.91 13.90 -51.88
CA PRO A 240 -7.63 14.55 -52.01
C PRO A 240 -7.53 15.88 -51.25
N SER A 241 -6.31 16.10 -50.74
CA SER A 241 -5.65 17.39 -50.48
C SER A 241 -6.38 18.63 -51.00
N LYS A 242 -6.86 19.48 -50.09
CA LYS A 242 -6.96 20.92 -50.33
C LYS A 242 -5.66 21.54 -49.84
N VAL A 243 -4.76 21.82 -50.78
CA VAL A 243 -3.61 22.71 -50.56
C VAL A 243 -4.17 24.09 -50.24
N VAL A 244 -4.00 24.55 -49.01
CA VAL A 244 -4.23 25.95 -48.65
C VAL A 244 -2.94 26.69 -48.98
N THR A 245 -2.94 27.42 -50.09
CA THR A 245 -1.91 28.42 -50.39
C THR A 245 -2.09 29.61 -49.46
N LEU A 246 -1.15 29.81 -48.53
CA LEU A 246 -1.02 31.07 -47.79
C LEU A 246 -0.40 32.10 -48.74
N ASN A 247 -1.16 33.15 -49.09
CA ASN A 247 -0.66 34.26 -49.88
C ASN A 247 0.15 35.21 -48.98
N PRO A 248 1.43 35.49 -49.26
CA PRO A 248 2.24 36.40 -48.46
C PRO A 248 2.15 37.84 -48.99
N GLU A 249 0.98 38.48 -48.88
CA GLU A 249 0.84 39.91 -49.18
C GLU A 249 -0.18 40.58 -48.24
N THR A 250 0.10 40.64 -46.95
CA THR A 250 -0.40 41.70 -46.06
C THR A 250 0.55 41.88 -44.87
N VAL A 251 1.79 42.25 -45.15
CA VAL A 251 2.63 42.98 -44.19
C VAL A 251 3.21 44.15 -44.96
N THR A 252 2.62 45.33 -44.74
CA THR A 252 3.16 46.71 -44.82
C THR A 252 2.21 47.69 -45.50
N ALA A 253 1.48 48.46 -44.70
CA ALA A 253 0.85 49.78 -44.93
C ALA A 253 -0.30 49.89 -43.91
N GLU A 254 -0.42 50.84 -43.00
CA GLU A 254 0.09 52.20 -42.93
C GLU A 254 0.14 52.67 -41.47
N HIS A 255 1.13 53.51 -41.18
CA HIS A 255 1.11 54.47 -40.10
C HIS A 255 -0.04 55.47 -40.26
N LYS A 256 -0.86 55.62 -39.22
CA LYS A 256 -1.21 56.93 -38.64
C LYS A 256 -1.82 56.75 -37.25
#